data_AF-A0A1Q3L801-F1
#
_entry.id   AF-A0A1Q3L801-F1
#
_cell.length_a   1.000
_cell.length_b   1.000
_cell.length_c   1.000
_cell.angle_alpha   90.00
_cell.angle_beta   90.00
_cell.angle_gamma   90.00
#
_symmetry.space_group_name_H-M   'P 1'
#
loop_
_entity.id
_entity.type
_entity.pdbx_description
1 polymer ?
#
loop_
_entity_poly.entity_id
_entity_poly.type
_entity_poly.pdbx_seq_one_letter_code
_entity_poly.pdbx_strand_id
1 'polypeptide(L)'
;MWPAVASSDRAVFVVDGDAGPVAAMRLSHTADRLEIEALVASSAVEAKALAGFAERTARSMKFRILGLRPGALSSEAAALLGFRNDIKPISLGWWRRSLDHLEAVGVPLFSDGSAPLDQTLYYRGVWAAIALLIGFGSIPLTIFSPGEVTLLHVVVPAALCVAGTLFALGQILLIMAAARRSSRGLAALATLAAAAVSVAAIGGLLYDRALPSIAELWEIYGGDEELGELDVSVGNDGTTLYVQGAYGTGSADLVRQALGDNPGIRRVVLAGPGGRIGPAFAINRLIRDRKLATHVETACASACTIAFLGGNDRSIASTGRLGFHQGSFPGLGANDMYESNRDMRRFLIASGVTPAFATRAIDTPPDEIWTPSPQELLAGKVVSRINR
;
A
#
# COMPACT_ATOMS: atom_id res chain seq x y z
N MET A 1 -39.26 -22.66 -32.74
CA MET A 1 -38.71 -23.73 -31.86
C MET A 1 -37.95 -24.72 -32.72
N TRP A 2 -36.68 -24.94 -32.41
CA TRP A 2 -35.84 -25.90 -33.13
C TRP A 2 -36.11 -27.32 -32.63
N PRO A 3 -36.28 -28.32 -33.52
CA PRO A 3 -36.50 -29.70 -33.09
C PRO A 3 -35.25 -30.22 -32.35
N ALA A 4 -35.45 -30.76 -31.15
CA ALA A 4 -34.41 -31.39 -30.35
C ALA A 4 -34.03 -32.75 -30.97
N VAL A 5 -33.13 -32.73 -31.94
CA VAL A 5 -32.45 -33.95 -32.40
C VAL A 5 -31.18 -34.05 -31.59
N ALA A 6 -31.12 -35.00 -30.66
CA ALA A 6 -29.91 -35.27 -29.88
C ALA A 6 -28.83 -35.84 -30.81
N SER A 7 -27.91 -34.99 -31.26
CA SER A 7 -26.63 -35.41 -31.85
C SER A 7 -25.51 -35.19 -30.83
N SER A 8 -24.52 -36.08 -30.79
CA SER A 8 -23.42 -36.04 -29.81
C SER A 8 -22.50 -34.82 -29.95
N ASP A 9 -22.66 -34.05 -31.02
CA ASP A 9 -21.87 -32.89 -31.38
C ASP A 9 -22.63 -31.55 -31.29
N ARG A 10 -23.93 -31.55 -30.96
CA ARG A 10 -24.74 -30.32 -30.90
C ARG A 10 -25.53 -30.18 -29.61
N ALA A 11 -25.70 -28.94 -29.18
CA ALA A 11 -26.53 -28.60 -28.03
C ALA A 11 -27.28 -27.28 -28.27
N VAL A 12 -28.52 -27.21 -27.79
CA VAL A 12 -29.35 -26.00 -27.82
C VAL A 12 -29.52 -25.49 -26.39
N PHE A 13 -29.27 -24.20 -26.21
CA PHE A 13 -29.42 -23.49 -24.95
C PHE A 13 -30.50 -22.43 -25.12
N VAL A 14 -31.40 -22.32 -24.15
CA VAL A 14 -32.51 -21.37 -24.15
C VAL A 14 -32.49 -20.63 -22.81
N VAL A 15 -32.69 -19.32 -22.86
CA VAL A 15 -32.92 -18.46 -21.71
C VAL A 15 -34.39 -18.06 -21.72
N ASP A 16 -35.13 -18.49 -20.70
CA ASP A 16 -36.53 -18.16 -20.52
C ASP A 16 -36.68 -16.86 -19.71
N GLY A 17 -37.65 -16.03 -20.10
CA GLY A 17 -38.14 -14.91 -19.33
C GLY A 17 -39.62 -15.10 -18.94
N ASP A 18 -40.18 -14.14 -18.19
CA ASP A 18 -41.52 -14.25 -17.61
C ASP A 18 -42.65 -14.48 -18.64
N ALA A 19 -42.44 -14.04 -19.89
CA ALA A 19 -43.40 -14.15 -21.00
C ALA A 19 -42.97 -15.17 -22.09
N GLY A 20 -41.91 -15.94 -21.87
CA GLY A 20 -41.37 -16.92 -22.82
C GLY A 20 -39.87 -16.76 -23.13
N PRO A 21 -39.33 -17.49 -24.11
CA PRO A 21 -37.90 -17.48 -24.43
C PRO A 21 -37.41 -16.10 -24.86
N VAL A 22 -36.44 -15.55 -24.13
CA VAL A 22 -35.81 -14.24 -24.41
C VAL A 22 -34.51 -14.37 -25.20
N ALA A 23 -33.86 -15.55 -25.12
CA ALA A 23 -32.70 -15.83 -25.96
C ALA A 23 -32.51 -17.33 -26.20
N ALA A 24 -31.87 -17.68 -27.31
CA ALA A 24 -31.51 -19.05 -27.64
C ALA A 24 -30.18 -19.08 -28.41
N MET A 25 -29.38 -20.11 -28.14
CA MET A 25 -28.12 -20.36 -28.84
C MET A 25 -28.00 -21.83 -29.18
N ARG A 26 -27.49 -22.13 -30.38
CA ARG A 26 -27.08 -23.47 -30.74
C ARG A 26 -25.58 -23.54 -30.86
N LEU A 27 -25.00 -24.49 -30.14
CA LEU A 27 -23.58 -24.82 -30.21
C LEU A 27 -23.39 -26.13 -30.96
N SER A 28 -22.30 -26.20 -31.70
CA SER A 28 -21.75 -27.44 -32.23
C SER A 28 -20.25 -27.51 -31.91
N HIS A 29 -19.67 -28.70 -31.89
CA HIS A 29 -18.22 -28.84 -31.77
C HIS A 29 -17.65 -29.73 -32.86
N THR A 30 -16.39 -29.46 -33.19
CA THR A 30 -15.55 -30.25 -34.08
C THR A 30 -14.32 -30.74 -33.31
N ALA A 31 -13.39 -31.42 -33.97
CA ALA A 31 -12.18 -31.92 -33.30
C ALA A 31 -11.29 -30.80 -32.72
N ASP A 32 -11.34 -29.59 -33.30
CA ASP A 32 -10.40 -28.50 -33.00
C ASP A 32 -11.05 -27.21 -32.48
N ARG A 33 -12.38 -27.05 -32.62
CA ARG A 33 -13.10 -25.84 -32.15
C ARG A 33 -14.56 -26.08 -31.75
N LEU A 34 -15.05 -25.14 -30.94
CA LEU A 34 -16.47 -24.95 -30.66
C LEU A 34 -17.04 -23.91 -31.65
N GLU A 35 -18.27 -24.08 -32.12
CA GLU A 35 -18.94 -23.18 -33.07
C GLU A 35 -20.33 -22.78 -32.59
N ILE A 36 -20.65 -21.49 -32.65
CA ILE A 36 -22.01 -20.97 -32.51
C ILE A 36 -22.69 -21.06 -33.88
N GLU A 37 -23.66 -21.95 -34.01
CA GLU A 37 -24.41 -22.12 -35.27
C GLU A 37 -25.48 -21.03 -35.45
N ALA A 38 -26.08 -20.59 -34.35
CA ALA A 38 -27.08 -19.53 -34.32
C ALA A 38 -27.18 -18.97 -32.90
N LEU A 39 -27.30 -17.64 -32.78
CA LEU A 39 -27.60 -16.96 -31.54
C LEU A 39 -28.68 -15.91 -31.79
N VAL A 40 -29.78 -16.02 -31.06
CA VAL A 40 -30.89 -15.06 -31.11
C VAL A 40 -31.15 -14.58 -29.69
N ALA A 41 -31.29 -13.28 -29.50
CA ALA A 41 -31.52 -12.68 -28.19
C ALA A 41 -32.37 -11.42 -28.32
N SER A 42 -33.22 -11.15 -27.34
CA SER A 42 -34.06 -9.94 -27.26
C SER A 42 -33.25 -8.67 -26.96
N SER A 43 -32.09 -8.81 -26.31
CA SER A 43 -31.22 -7.69 -25.94
C SER A 43 -29.75 -8.07 -26.03
N ALA A 44 -28.90 -7.04 -26.05
CA ALA A 44 -27.45 -7.20 -25.99
C ALA A 44 -26.98 -7.88 -24.69
N VAL A 45 -27.74 -7.78 -23.59
CA VAL A 45 -27.41 -8.41 -22.31
C VAL A 45 -27.54 -9.92 -22.42
N GLU A 46 -28.67 -10.43 -22.94
CA GLU A 46 -28.85 -11.87 -23.11
C GLU A 46 -27.90 -12.43 -24.18
N ALA A 47 -27.64 -11.68 -25.25
CA ALA A 47 -26.66 -12.07 -26.26
C ALA A 47 -25.25 -12.25 -25.66
N LYS A 48 -24.83 -11.30 -24.82
CA LYS A 48 -23.54 -11.35 -24.11
C LYS A 48 -23.49 -12.50 -23.10
N ALA A 49 -24.58 -12.79 -22.42
CA ALA A 49 -24.68 -13.92 -21.49
C ALA A 49 -24.47 -15.28 -22.21
N LEU A 50 -25.15 -15.49 -23.35
CA LEU A 50 -25.00 -16.72 -24.14
C LEU A 50 -23.61 -16.83 -24.79
N ALA A 51 -23.07 -15.74 -25.34
CA ALA A 51 -21.72 -15.72 -25.86
C ALA A 51 -20.67 -16.02 -24.77
N GLY A 52 -20.83 -15.43 -23.57
CA GLY A 52 -19.99 -15.72 -22.42
C GLY A 52 -20.07 -17.18 -21.98
N PHE A 53 -21.27 -17.78 -22.01
CA PHE A 53 -21.44 -19.22 -21.78
C PHE A 53 -20.68 -20.05 -22.83
N ALA A 54 -20.80 -19.73 -24.12
CA ALA A 54 -20.07 -20.44 -25.18
C ALA A 54 -18.54 -20.37 -24.98
N GLU A 55 -18.01 -19.22 -24.58
CA GLU A 55 -16.59 -19.09 -24.26
C GLU A 55 -16.14 -19.98 -23.10
N ARG A 56 -16.96 -20.08 -22.04
CA ARG A 56 -16.68 -20.97 -20.90
C ARG A 56 -16.72 -22.43 -21.31
N THR A 57 -17.70 -22.81 -22.13
CA THR A 57 -17.79 -24.17 -22.71
C THR A 57 -16.57 -24.47 -23.58
N ALA A 58 -16.12 -23.53 -24.41
CA ALA A 58 -14.88 -23.70 -25.18
C ALA A 58 -13.68 -23.92 -24.26
N ARG A 59 -13.54 -23.14 -23.17
CA ARG A 59 -12.45 -23.30 -22.19
C ARG A 59 -12.52 -24.64 -21.45
N SER A 60 -13.69 -25.09 -21.02
CA SER A 60 -13.84 -26.37 -20.31
C SER A 60 -13.53 -27.56 -21.21
N MET A 61 -13.89 -27.47 -22.50
CA MET A 61 -13.54 -28.45 -23.53
C MET A 61 -12.11 -28.31 -24.07
N LYS A 62 -11.32 -27.35 -23.55
CA LYS A 62 -9.93 -27.04 -23.96
C LYS A 62 -9.79 -26.57 -25.42
N PHE A 63 -10.86 -26.06 -26.02
CA PHE A 63 -10.81 -25.41 -27.32
C PHE A 63 -10.22 -24.01 -27.21
N ARG A 64 -9.30 -23.70 -28.14
CA ARG A 64 -8.65 -22.37 -28.24
C ARG A 64 -9.38 -21.41 -29.18
N ILE A 65 -10.41 -21.90 -29.86
CA ILE A 65 -11.14 -21.17 -30.89
C ILE A 65 -12.64 -21.38 -30.64
N LEU A 66 -13.37 -20.25 -30.64
CA LEU A 66 -14.81 -20.21 -30.76
C LEU A 66 -15.17 -19.60 -32.12
N GLY A 67 -15.81 -20.37 -32.98
CA GLY A 67 -16.23 -19.95 -34.32
C GLY A 67 -17.69 -19.48 -34.36
N LEU A 68 -18.02 -18.67 -35.36
CA LEU A 68 -19.38 -18.36 -35.78
C LEU A 68 -19.64 -18.99 -37.14
N ARG A 69 -20.79 -19.66 -37.28
CA ARG A 69 -21.25 -20.13 -38.57
C ARG A 69 -21.79 -18.95 -39.40
N PRO A 70 -21.69 -18.96 -40.74
CA PRO A 70 -22.29 -17.93 -41.57
C PRO A 70 -23.78 -17.73 -41.25
N GLY A 71 -24.17 -16.49 -40.96
CA GLY A 71 -25.55 -16.14 -40.59
C GLY A 71 -25.92 -16.42 -39.12
N ALA A 72 -24.98 -16.86 -38.28
CA ALA A 72 -25.25 -17.10 -36.86
C ALA A 72 -25.58 -15.82 -36.08
N LEU A 73 -24.99 -14.69 -36.48
CA LEU A 73 -25.15 -13.34 -35.94
C LEU A 73 -24.96 -12.29 -37.06
N SER A 74 -25.49 -11.08 -36.86
CA SER A 74 -25.11 -9.94 -37.71
C SER A 74 -23.65 -9.55 -37.48
N SER A 75 -22.99 -8.99 -38.50
CA SER A 75 -21.57 -8.60 -38.41
C SER A 75 -21.30 -7.60 -37.27
N GLU A 76 -22.23 -6.69 -37.02
CA GLU A 76 -22.14 -5.73 -35.91
C GLU A 76 -22.25 -6.42 -34.54
N ALA A 77 -23.22 -7.32 -34.36
CA ALA A 77 -23.38 -8.08 -33.13
C ALA A 77 -22.18 -9.01 -32.87
N ALA A 78 -21.65 -9.65 -33.93
CA ALA A 78 -20.46 -10.47 -33.85
C ALA A 78 -19.23 -9.65 -33.39
N ALA A 79 -19.04 -8.45 -33.96
CA ALA A 79 -17.96 -7.55 -33.59
C ALA A 79 -18.07 -7.07 -32.13
N LEU A 80 -19.28 -6.72 -31.67
CA LEU A 80 -19.55 -6.33 -30.28
C LEU A 80 -19.27 -7.46 -29.28
N LEU A 81 -19.51 -8.70 -29.69
CA LEU A 81 -19.18 -9.90 -28.91
C LEU A 81 -17.70 -10.32 -29.04
N GLY A 82 -16.89 -9.57 -29.79
CA GLY A 82 -15.45 -9.75 -29.89
C GLY A 82 -15.00 -10.81 -30.90
N PHE A 83 -15.86 -11.19 -31.84
CA PHE A 83 -15.48 -12.02 -32.98
C PHE A 83 -14.83 -11.17 -34.07
N ARG A 84 -13.78 -11.70 -34.70
CA ARG A 84 -13.11 -11.10 -35.86
C ARG A 84 -12.96 -12.17 -36.93
N ASN A 85 -13.45 -11.90 -38.13
CA ASN A 85 -13.52 -12.89 -39.22
C ASN A 85 -14.17 -14.20 -38.75
N ASP A 86 -15.32 -14.08 -38.08
CA ASP A 86 -16.11 -15.20 -37.53
C ASP A 86 -15.38 -16.09 -36.51
N ILE A 87 -14.25 -15.62 -35.97
CA ILE A 87 -13.45 -16.36 -35.00
C ILE A 87 -13.18 -15.51 -33.76
N LYS A 88 -13.23 -16.14 -32.59
CA LYS A 88 -12.79 -15.57 -31.32
C LYS A 88 -11.76 -16.49 -30.66
N PRO A 89 -10.52 -16.00 -30.40
CA PRO A 89 -9.52 -16.77 -29.68
C PRO A 89 -9.91 -16.90 -28.22
N ILE A 90 -9.74 -18.10 -27.68
CA ILE A 90 -10.10 -18.46 -26.31
C ILE A 90 -8.81 -18.70 -25.50
N SER A 91 -8.60 -17.86 -24.50
CA SER A 91 -7.47 -18.02 -23.58
C SER A 91 -7.73 -19.14 -22.59
N LEU A 92 -6.85 -20.13 -22.56
CA LEU A 92 -6.85 -21.21 -21.57
C LEU A 92 -6.02 -20.85 -20.32
N GLY A 93 -5.68 -19.57 -20.12
CA GLY A 93 -4.88 -19.12 -18.98
C GLY A 93 -5.57 -19.38 -17.63
N TRP A 94 -4.77 -19.59 -16.58
CA TRP A 94 -5.28 -19.91 -15.25
C TRP A 94 -6.23 -18.83 -14.72
N TRP A 95 -5.94 -17.54 -14.95
CA TRP A 95 -6.78 -16.42 -14.52
C TRP A 95 -8.20 -16.47 -15.11
N ARG A 96 -8.33 -16.80 -16.41
CA ARG A 96 -9.65 -16.93 -17.06
C ARG A 96 -10.43 -18.10 -16.51
N ARG A 97 -9.77 -19.24 -16.24
CA ARG A 97 -10.42 -20.39 -15.59
C ARG A 97 -10.90 -20.06 -14.18
N SER A 98 -10.14 -19.27 -13.41
CA SER A 98 -10.57 -18.82 -12.09
C SER A 98 -11.83 -17.95 -12.18
N LEU A 99 -11.88 -17.00 -13.12
CA LEU A 99 -13.08 -16.19 -13.35
C LEU A 99 -14.28 -17.06 -13.78
N ASP A 100 -14.08 -18.05 -14.63
CA ASP A 100 -15.15 -18.98 -15.03
C ASP A 100 -15.65 -19.81 -13.85
N HIS A 101 -14.76 -20.21 -12.95
CA HIS A 101 -15.14 -20.91 -11.73
C HIS A 101 -16.02 -20.02 -10.85
N LEU A 102 -15.66 -18.75 -10.67
CA LEU A 102 -16.45 -17.78 -9.91
C LEU A 102 -17.83 -17.53 -10.53
N GLU A 103 -17.90 -17.44 -11.87
CA GLU A 103 -19.17 -17.41 -12.61
C GLU A 103 -19.99 -18.69 -12.35
N ALA A 104 -19.35 -19.87 -12.40
CA ALA A 104 -20.01 -21.15 -12.20
C ALA A 104 -20.54 -21.34 -10.78
N VAL A 105 -19.83 -20.85 -9.76
CA VAL A 105 -20.31 -20.85 -8.37
C VAL A 105 -21.25 -19.67 -8.06
N GLY A 106 -21.54 -18.81 -9.05
CA GLY A 106 -22.54 -17.74 -8.93
C GLY A 106 -22.08 -16.48 -8.22
N VAL A 107 -20.77 -16.25 -8.07
CA VAL A 107 -20.17 -15.04 -7.49
C VAL A 107 -19.22 -14.35 -8.49
N PRO A 108 -19.72 -13.81 -9.62
CA PRO A 108 -18.88 -13.07 -10.56
C PRO A 108 -18.24 -11.85 -9.88
N LEU A 109 -17.00 -11.56 -10.27
CA LEU A 109 -16.16 -10.58 -9.56
C LEU A 109 -16.70 -9.15 -9.59
N PHE A 110 -17.31 -8.74 -10.71
CA PHE A 110 -17.68 -7.34 -10.99
C PHE A 110 -19.19 -7.10 -11.20
N SER A 111 -20.01 -8.13 -11.11
CA SER A 111 -21.46 -8.04 -11.29
C SER A 111 -22.18 -8.80 -10.19
N ASP A 112 -23.49 -8.61 -10.06
CA ASP A 112 -24.28 -9.49 -9.19
C ASP A 112 -24.31 -10.90 -9.77
N GLY A 113 -24.57 -11.89 -8.91
CA GLY A 113 -24.61 -13.30 -9.28
C GLY A 113 -25.76 -14.03 -8.61
N SER A 114 -25.87 -15.32 -8.93
CA SER A 114 -26.96 -16.18 -8.46
C SER A 114 -26.67 -16.87 -7.11
N ALA A 115 -25.45 -16.71 -6.56
CA ALA A 115 -25.08 -17.41 -5.34
C ALA A 115 -25.96 -16.99 -4.13
N PRO A 116 -26.20 -17.92 -3.19
CA PRO A 116 -26.77 -17.61 -1.89
C PRO A 116 -26.03 -16.47 -1.14
N LEU A 117 -26.73 -15.83 -0.20
CA LEU A 117 -26.20 -14.66 0.51
C LEU A 117 -24.95 -14.98 1.34
N ASP A 118 -24.92 -16.12 2.01
CA ASP A 118 -23.78 -16.59 2.81
C ASP A 118 -22.52 -16.79 1.97
N GLN A 119 -22.64 -17.44 0.81
CA GLN A 119 -21.53 -17.57 -0.15
C GLN A 119 -21.11 -16.20 -0.68
N THR A 120 -22.07 -15.35 -1.03
CA THR A 120 -21.78 -13.99 -1.50
C THR A 120 -21.01 -13.17 -0.46
N LEU A 121 -21.43 -13.22 0.80
CA LEU A 121 -20.76 -12.56 1.92
C LEU A 121 -19.33 -13.05 2.10
N TYR A 122 -19.12 -14.37 2.09
CA TYR A 122 -17.80 -14.97 2.26
C TYR A 122 -16.83 -14.53 1.15
N TYR A 123 -17.17 -14.80 -0.11
CA TYR A 123 -16.26 -14.51 -1.24
C TYR A 123 -15.97 -13.02 -1.37
N ARG A 124 -17.01 -12.19 -1.39
CA ARG A 124 -16.86 -10.74 -1.60
C ARG A 124 -16.22 -10.04 -0.41
N GLY A 125 -16.53 -10.48 0.81
CA GLY A 125 -15.88 -9.99 2.02
C GLY A 125 -14.38 -10.29 2.03
N VAL A 126 -13.99 -11.51 1.66
CA VAL A 126 -12.58 -11.90 1.54
C VAL A 126 -11.88 -11.06 0.45
N TRP A 127 -12.49 -10.85 -0.71
CA TRP A 127 -11.87 -10.04 -1.76
C TRP A 127 -11.73 -8.56 -1.38
N ALA A 128 -12.76 -8.00 -0.74
CA ALA A 128 -12.69 -6.64 -0.21
C ALA A 128 -11.54 -6.52 0.80
N ALA A 129 -11.43 -7.48 1.74
CA ALA A 129 -10.34 -7.49 2.72
C ALA A 129 -8.96 -7.60 2.05
N ILE A 130 -8.78 -8.50 1.07
CA ILE A 130 -7.51 -8.63 0.34
C ILE A 130 -7.15 -7.34 -0.40
N ALA A 131 -8.12 -6.70 -1.07
CA ALA A 131 -7.89 -5.46 -1.80
C ALA A 131 -7.47 -4.31 -0.85
N LEU A 132 -8.12 -4.21 0.31
CA LEU A 132 -7.74 -3.24 1.35
C LEU A 132 -6.35 -3.57 1.93
N LEU A 133 -6.04 -4.84 2.19
CA LEU A 133 -4.72 -5.25 2.67
C LEU A 133 -3.61 -4.89 1.67
N ILE A 134 -3.84 -5.07 0.37
CA ILE A 134 -2.88 -4.65 -0.67
C ILE A 134 -2.75 -3.13 -0.70
N GLY A 135 -3.88 -2.41 -0.67
CA GLY A 135 -3.90 -0.95 -0.68
C GLY A 135 -3.15 -0.36 0.52
N PHE A 136 -3.65 -0.61 1.73
CA PHE A 136 -3.07 -0.07 2.96
C PHE A 136 -1.71 -0.69 3.31
N GLY A 137 -1.47 -1.95 2.97
CA GLY A 137 -0.18 -2.60 3.18
C GLY A 137 0.93 -2.04 2.29
N SER A 138 0.59 -1.38 1.18
CA SER A 138 1.58 -0.70 0.35
C SER A 138 2.27 0.46 1.08
N ILE A 139 1.56 1.19 1.95
CA ILE A 139 2.06 2.36 2.68
C ILE A 139 3.32 2.06 3.49
N PRO A 140 3.30 1.15 4.50
CA PRO A 140 4.50 0.85 5.28
C PRO A 140 5.60 0.22 4.43
N LEU A 141 5.26 -0.54 3.38
CA LEU A 141 6.26 -1.10 2.46
C LEU A 141 7.03 0.01 1.72
N THR A 142 6.35 1.09 1.29
CA THR A 142 7.00 2.26 0.69
C THR A 142 7.81 3.06 1.72
N ILE A 143 7.26 3.33 2.91
CA ILE A 143 7.92 4.16 3.94
C ILE A 143 9.23 3.52 4.41
N PHE A 144 9.25 2.21 4.58
CA PHE A 144 10.44 1.47 5.03
C PHE A 144 11.29 0.92 3.88
N SER A 145 10.99 1.30 2.64
CA SER A 145 11.82 0.93 1.50
C SER A 145 13.15 1.71 1.55
N PRO A 146 14.27 1.08 1.16
CA PRO A 146 15.56 1.74 1.16
C PRO A 146 15.68 2.75 0.01
N GLY A 147 16.30 3.90 0.29
CA GLY A 147 16.61 4.91 -0.73
C GLY A 147 15.99 6.27 -0.42
N GLU A 148 16.09 7.17 -1.39
CA GLU A 148 15.44 8.47 -1.34
C GLU A 148 13.98 8.35 -1.78
N VAL A 149 13.12 9.18 -1.20
CA VAL A 149 11.71 9.24 -1.56
C VAL A 149 11.59 9.87 -2.95
N THR A 150 10.99 9.11 -3.87
CA THR A 150 10.70 9.57 -5.24
C THR A 150 9.20 9.72 -5.43
N LEU A 151 8.78 10.36 -6.53
CA LEU A 151 7.36 10.47 -6.88
C LEU A 151 6.64 9.12 -6.88
N LEU A 152 7.31 8.03 -7.27
CA LEU A 152 6.73 6.67 -7.25
C LEU A 152 6.36 6.22 -5.84
N HIS A 153 7.12 6.62 -4.82
CA HIS A 153 6.81 6.31 -3.42
C HIS A 153 5.55 7.02 -2.95
N VAL A 154 5.09 8.06 -3.64
CA VAL A 154 3.85 8.76 -3.33
C VAL A 154 2.68 8.24 -4.17
N VAL A 155 2.85 8.20 -5.50
CA VAL A 155 1.73 7.90 -6.41
C VAL A 155 1.31 6.43 -6.40
N VAL A 156 2.24 5.50 -6.18
CA VAL A 156 1.93 4.06 -6.17
C VAL A 156 1.05 3.69 -4.97
N PRO A 157 1.43 3.98 -3.70
CA PRO A 157 0.56 3.66 -2.57
C PRO A 157 -0.76 4.44 -2.63
N ALA A 158 -0.76 5.70 -3.10
CA ALA A 158 -1.99 6.44 -3.31
C ALA A 158 -2.94 5.74 -4.30
N ALA A 159 -2.43 5.32 -5.46
CA ALA A 159 -3.22 4.61 -6.45
C ALA A 159 -3.73 3.26 -5.93
N LEU A 160 -2.90 2.51 -5.19
CA LEU A 160 -3.28 1.22 -4.61
C LEU A 160 -4.34 1.37 -3.51
N CYS A 161 -4.23 2.38 -2.63
CA CYS A 161 -5.25 2.70 -1.64
C CYS A 161 -6.59 3.08 -2.30
N VAL A 162 -6.56 3.95 -3.31
CA VAL A 162 -7.77 4.34 -4.04
C VAL A 162 -8.40 3.15 -4.76
N ALA A 163 -7.61 2.38 -5.52
CA ALA A 163 -8.10 1.21 -6.24
C ALA A 163 -8.65 0.13 -5.30
N GLY A 164 -7.94 -0.16 -4.20
CA GLY A 164 -8.35 -1.13 -3.19
C GLY A 164 -9.65 -0.72 -2.50
N THR A 165 -9.78 0.55 -2.11
CA THR A 165 -11.01 1.11 -1.54
C THR A 165 -12.17 1.03 -2.53
N LEU A 166 -12.01 1.52 -3.76
CA LEU A 166 -13.09 1.52 -4.75
C LEU A 166 -13.55 0.09 -5.06
N PHE A 167 -12.61 -0.84 -5.15
CA PHE A 167 -12.94 -2.25 -5.32
C PHE A 167 -13.71 -2.82 -4.12
N ALA A 168 -13.26 -2.56 -2.89
CA ALA A 168 -13.95 -3.01 -1.67
C ALA A 168 -15.36 -2.43 -1.54
N LEU A 169 -15.54 -1.14 -1.84
CA LEU A 169 -16.85 -0.50 -1.88
C LEU A 169 -17.76 -1.14 -2.93
N GLY A 170 -17.22 -1.44 -4.12
CA GLY A 170 -17.94 -2.19 -5.16
C GLY A 170 -18.39 -3.57 -4.67
N GLN A 171 -17.54 -4.30 -3.95
CA GLN A 171 -17.92 -5.59 -3.36
C GLN A 171 -19.01 -5.46 -2.29
N ILE A 172 -18.98 -4.41 -1.46
CA ILE A 172 -20.03 -4.12 -0.48
C ILE A 172 -21.36 -3.83 -1.17
N LEU A 173 -21.36 -3.04 -2.26
CA LEU A 173 -22.57 -2.77 -3.04
C LEU A 173 -23.16 -4.06 -3.63
N LEU A 174 -22.32 -4.99 -4.10
CA LEU A 174 -22.77 -6.28 -4.60
C LEU A 174 -23.31 -7.20 -3.49
N ILE A 175 -22.77 -7.13 -2.27
CA ILE A 175 -23.36 -7.78 -1.08
C ILE A 175 -24.74 -7.19 -0.78
N MET A 176 -24.91 -5.87 -0.86
CA MET A 176 -26.20 -5.22 -0.63
C MET A 176 -27.23 -5.60 -1.71
N ALA A 177 -26.81 -5.71 -2.98
CA ALA A 177 -27.65 -6.22 -4.05
C ALA A 177 -28.13 -7.65 -3.74
N ALA A 178 -27.21 -8.51 -3.27
CA ALA A 178 -27.51 -9.87 -2.84
C ALA A 178 -28.52 -9.93 -1.70
N ALA A 179 -28.34 -9.12 -0.66
CA ALA A 179 -29.26 -9.08 0.47
C ALA A 179 -30.67 -8.66 0.04
N ARG A 180 -30.78 -7.68 -0.85
CA ARG A 180 -32.06 -7.18 -1.35
C ARG A 180 -32.85 -8.23 -2.15
N ARG A 181 -32.17 -9.14 -2.87
CA ARG A 181 -32.84 -10.22 -3.62
C ARG A 181 -33.27 -11.39 -2.73
N SER A 182 -32.46 -11.77 -1.75
CA SER A 182 -32.64 -13.05 -1.04
C SER A 182 -33.18 -12.93 0.38
N SER A 183 -33.19 -11.74 0.97
CA SER A 183 -33.59 -11.54 2.37
C SER A 183 -34.66 -10.46 2.52
N ARG A 184 -35.53 -10.63 3.51
CA ARG A 184 -36.61 -9.69 3.85
C ARG A 184 -36.61 -9.41 5.36
N GLY A 185 -37.18 -8.28 5.76
CA GLY A 185 -37.33 -7.92 7.18
C GLY A 185 -35.98 -7.64 7.86
N LEU A 186 -35.80 -8.15 9.08
CA LEU A 186 -34.66 -7.82 9.96
C LEU A 186 -33.30 -8.24 9.38
N ALA A 187 -33.22 -9.36 8.65
CA ALA A 187 -31.97 -9.83 8.08
C ALA A 187 -31.41 -8.87 7.01
N ALA A 188 -32.29 -8.34 6.14
CA ALA A 188 -31.91 -7.35 5.14
C ALA A 188 -31.42 -6.04 5.79
N LEU A 189 -32.11 -5.58 6.83
CA LEU A 189 -31.71 -4.39 7.60
C LEU A 189 -30.34 -4.58 8.28
N ALA A 190 -30.10 -5.75 8.86
CA ALA A 190 -28.82 -6.07 9.50
C ALA A 190 -27.66 -6.04 8.48
N THR A 191 -27.84 -6.61 7.27
CA THR A 191 -26.80 -6.55 6.23
C THR A 191 -26.56 -5.12 5.74
N LEU A 192 -27.60 -4.31 5.59
CA LEU A 192 -27.46 -2.90 5.22
C LEU A 192 -26.72 -2.10 6.29
N ALA A 193 -27.04 -2.32 7.57
CA ALA A 193 -26.34 -1.70 8.68
C ALA A 193 -24.86 -2.12 8.72
N ALA A 194 -24.56 -3.42 8.56
CA ALA A 194 -23.19 -3.92 8.50
C ALA A 194 -22.42 -3.34 7.31
N ALA A 195 -23.07 -3.19 6.15
CA ALA A 195 -22.47 -2.54 4.99
C ALA A 195 -22.14 -1.06 5.27
N ALA A 196 -23.05 -0.30 5.88
CA ALA A 196 -22.83 1.09 6.25
C ALA A 196 -21.68 1.25 7.26
N VAL A 197 -21.63 0.38 8.28
CA VAL A 197 -20.49 0.32 9.23
C VAL A 197 -19.19 0.00 8.50
N SER A 198 -19.20 -0.93 7.55
CA SER A 198 -18.00 -1.28 6.77
C SER A 198 -17.51 -0.11 5.92
N VAL A 199 -18.42 0.62 5.26
CA VAL A 199 -18.09 1.82 4.49
C VAL A 199 -17.48 2.89 5.40
N ALA A 200 -18.09 3.14 6.57
CA ALA A 200 -17.56 4.10 7.55
C ALA A 200 -16.17 3.67 8.06
N ALA A 201 -15.96 2.39 8.34
CA ALA A 201 -14.68 1.86 8.79
C ALA A 201 -13.59 2.02 7.72
N ILE A 202 -13.89 1.75 6.44
CA ILE A 202 -12.96 1.98 5.32
C ILE A 202 -12.65 3.48 5.18
N GLY A 203 -13.64 4.34 5.32
CA GLY A 203 -13.46 5.80 5.33
C GLY A 203 -12.54 6.25 6.47
N GLY A 204 -12.75 5.71 7.68
CA GLY A 204 -11.88 5.94 8.83
C GLY A 204 -10.45 5.48 8.58
N LEU A 205 -10.24 4.29 8.02
CA LEU A 205 -8.91 3.81 7.64
C LEU A 205 -8.20 4.74 6.65
N LEU A 206 -8.92 5.25 5.64
CA LEU A 206 -8.35 6.23 4.72
C LEU A 206 -7.93 7.52 5.43
N TYR A 207 -8.79 8.03 6.30
CA TYR A 207 -8.56 9.27 7.02
C TYR A 207 -7.42 9.16 8.03
N ASP A 208 -7.43 8.11 8.85
CA ASP A 208 -6.46 7.93 9.94
C ASP A 208 -5.10 7.44 9.44
N ARG A 209 -5.05 6.76 8.29
CA ARG A 209 -3.83 6.10 7.80
C ARG A 209 -3.36 6.63 6.46
N ALA A 210 -4.16 6.46 5.42
CA ALA A 210 -3.69 6.73 4.05
C ALA A 210 -3.42 8.22 3.81
N LEU A 211 -4.34 9.10 4.21
CA LEU A 211 -4.20 10.54 4.02
C LEU A 211 -2.95 11.11 4.72
N PRO A 212 -2.74 10.93 6.04
CA PRO A 212 -1.56 11.48 6.70
C PRO A 212 -0.26 10.85 6.19
N SER A 213 -0.23 9.55 5.89
CA SER A 213 1.00 8.93 5.36
C SER A 213 1.35 9.42 3.96
N ILE A 214 0.37 9.58 3.08
CA ILE A 214 0.61 10.07 1.71
C ILE A 214 0.97 11.56 1.73
N ALA A 215 0.32 12.35 2.59
CA ALA A 215 0.68 13.76 2.78
C ALA A 215 2.14 13.88 3.25
N GLU A 216 2.56 13.09 4.24
CA GLU A 216 3.94 13.10 4.71
C GLU A 216 4.94 12.69 3.62
N LEU A 217 4.62 11.67 2.83
CA LEU A 217 5.46 11.25 1.70
C LEU A 217 5.56 12.35 0.63
N TRP A 218 4.49 13.11 0.41
CA TRP A 218 4.47 14.25 -0.48
C TRP A 218 5.38 15.38 0.03
N GLU A 219 5.34 15.69 1.33
CA GLU A 219 6.22 16.68 1.95
C GLU A 219 7.70 16.29 1.81
N ILE A 220 8.04 15.03 2.09
CA ILE A 220 9.42 14.54 1.91
C ILE A 220 9.86 14.65 0.45
N TYR A 221 9.00 14.24 -0.48
CA TYR A 221 9.27 14.37 -1.92
C TYR A 221 9.43 15.84 -2.35
N GLY A 222 8.63 16.73 -1.76
CA GLY A 222 8.68 18.18 -1.98
C GLY A 222 9.90 18.87 -1.37
N GLY A 223 10.69 18.17 -0.55
CA GLY A 223 11.92 18.69 0.04
C GLY A 223 11.82 19.12 1.50
N ASP A 224 10.74 18.78 2.20
CA ASP A 224 10.51 19.13 3.62
C ASP A 224 10.48 20.65 3.89
N GLU A 225 9.87 21.45 3.01
CA GLU A 225 9.84 22.92 3.15
C GLU A 225 9.28 23.38 4.52
N GLU A 226 8.32 22.67 5.11
CA GLU A 226 7.71 23.01 6.40
C GLU A 226 8.53 22.61 7.63
N LEU A 227 9.49 21.68 7.49
CA LEU A 227 10.23 21.10 8.62
C LEU A 227 11.26 22.07 9.22
N GLY A 228 11.59 23.13 8.47
CA GLY A 228 12.58 24.16 8.81
C GLY A 228 13.96 23.87 8.21
N GLU A 229 14.80 24.89 8.15
CA GLU A 229 16.12 24.79 7.52
C GLU A 229 17.20 24.28 8.49
N LEU A 230 18.25 23.69 7.91
CA LEU A 230 19.48 23.34 8.60
C LEU A 230 20.56 24.38 8.25
N ASP A 231 21.01 25.13 9.25
CA ASP A 231 22.21 25.96 9.14
C ASP A 231 23.47 25.12 9.37
N VAL A 232 24.44 25.29 8.48
CA VAL A 232 25.75 24.65 8.56
C VAL A 232 26.83 25.71 8.40
N SER A 233 27.58 25.97 9.47
CA SER A 233 28.59 27.02 9.50
C SER A 233 29.89 26.56 10.12
N VAL A 234 31.01 27.14 9.68
CA VAL A 234 32.35 26.81 10.19
C VAL A 234 32.76 27.87 11.21
N GLY A 235 33.23 27.43 12.36
CA GLY A 235 33.75 28.32 13.40
C GLY A 235 34.99 29.07 12.94
N ASN A 236 35.23 30.24 13.54
CA ASN A 236 36.41 31.06 13.26
C ASN A 236 37.75 30.33 13.50
N ASP A 237 37.73 29.24 14.27
CA ASP A 237 38.89 28.39 14.53
C ASP A 237 39.25 27.48 13.34
N GLY A 238 38.37 27.34 12.34
CA GLY A 238 38.54 26.44 11.20
C GLY A 238 38.53 24.95 11.56
N THR A 239 38.21 24.59 12.81
CA THR A 239 38.23 23.21 13.32
C THR A 239 36.89 22.73 13.87
N THR A 240 35.93 23.65 14.04
CA THR A 240 34.59 23.36 14.55
C THR A 240 33.54 23.59 13.47
N LEU A 241 32.69 22.59 13.23
CA LEU A 241 31.51 22.72 12.38
C LEU A 241 30.27 22.85 13.26
N TYR A 242 29.45 23.87 13.04
CA TYR A 242 28.16 24.03 13.67
C TYR A 242 27.07 23.50 12.74
N VAL A 243 26.18 22.68 13.28
CA VAL A 243 25.05 22.07 12.56
C VAL A 243 23.81 22.34 13.40
N GLN A 244 23.01 23.32 12.98
CA GLN A 244 21.92 23.89 13.77
C GLN A 244 20.60 23.89 13.00
N GLY A 245 19.54 23.38 13.61
CA GLY A 245 18.19 23.41 13.03
C GLY A 245 17.62 22.03 12.76
N ALA A 246 16.63 21.98 11.88
CA ALA A 246 15.86 20.78 11.60
C ALA A 246 16.51 19.93 10.51
N TYR A 247 16.34 18.60 10.61
CA TYR A 247 16.94 17.66 9.66
C TYR A 247 15.91 17.29 8.61
N GLY A 248 15.94 17.96 7.46
CA GLY A 248 15.09 17.70 6.32
C GLY A 248 15.82 17.00 5.17
N THR A 249 15.16 16.95 4.02
CA THR A 249 15.76 16.53 2.76
C THR A 249 16.95 17.43 2.40
N GLY A 250 18.06 16.84 1.92
CA GLY A 250 19.29 17.57 1.59
C GLY A 250 20.19 17.96 2.78
N SER A 251 19.73 17.86 4.04
CA SER A 251 20.54 18.19 5.23
C SER A 251 21.89 17.48 5.29
N ALA A 252 21.94 16.20 4.91
CA ALA A 252 23.18 15.44 4.89
C ALA A 252 24.16 15.92 3.80
N ASP A 253 23.65 16.48 2.71
CA ASP A 253 24.45 17.00 1.61
C ASP A 253 25.14 18.31 2.01
N LEU A 254 24.43 19.19 2.72
CA LEU A 254 24.99 20.41 3.30
C LEU A 254 26.16 20.08 4.24
N VAL A 255 25.98 19.12 5.15
CA VAL A 255 27.04 18.69 6.07
C VAL A 255 28.20 18.03 5.30
N ARG A 256 27.91 17.19 4.30
CA ARG A 256 28.95 16.55 3.48
C ARG A 256 29.79 17.59 2.73
N GLN A 257 29.14 18.58 2.13
CA GLN A 257 29.80 19.66 1.41
C GLN A 257 30.67 20.47 2.36
N ALA A 258 30.12 20.94 3.48
CA ALA A 258 30.87 21.73 4.45
C ALA A 258 32.10 20.99 5.01
N LEU A 259 31.96 19.69 5.29
CA LEU A 259 33.09 18.85 5.68
C LEU A 259 34.08 18.67 4.52
N GLY A 260 33.62 18.50 3.28
CA GLY A 260 34.45 18.41 2.08
C GLY A 260 35.34 19.64 1.89
N ASP A 261 34.74 20.82 1.99
CA ASP A 261 35.40 22.11 1.81
C ASP A 261 36.34 22.45 2.97
N ASN A 262 36.11 21.85 4.15
CA ASN A 262 36.86 22.12 5.38
C ASN A 262 37.48 20.84 5.96
N PRO A 263 38.58 20.32 5.37
CA PRO A 263 39.22 19.09 5.86
C PRO A 263 39.85 19.22 7.25
N GLY A 264 40.04 20.44 7.75
CA GLY A 264 40.57 20.74 9.09
C GLY A 264 39.60 20.50 10.25
N ILE A 265 38.32 20.29 9.97
CA ILE A 265 37.29 20.08 11.00
C ILE A 265 37.63 18.85 11.85
N ARG A 266 37.57 19.03 13.18
CA ARG A 266 37.81 17.99 14.20
C ARG A 266 36.59 17.74 15.08
N ARG A 267 35.66 18.69 15.14
CA ARG A 267 34.49 18.65 16.03
C ARG A 267 33.25 19.16 15.32
N VAL A 268 32.11 18.55 15.63
CA VAL A 268 30.78 19.01 15.21
C VAL A 268 29.97 19.41 16.44
N VAL A 269 29.49 20.65 16.48
CA VAL A 269 28.56 21.15 17.49
C VAL A 269 27.14 21.03 16.92
N LEU A 270 26.28 20.28 17.59
CA LEU A 270 24.94 19.93 17.13
C LEU A 270 23.90 20.62 18.01
N ALA A 271 22.92 21.26 17.36
CA ALA A 271 21.75 21.81 18.04
C ALA A 271 20.50 21.68 17.16
N GLY A 272 19.36 21.33 17.74
CA GLY A 272 18.11 21.29 16.99
C GLY A 272 17.08 20.31 17.52
N PRO A 273 15.84 20.42 17.02
CA PRO A 273 14.72 19.56 17.42
C PRO A 273 14.82 18.14 16.86
N GLY A 274 15.67 17.91 15.85
CA GLY A 274 15.73 16.67 15.09
C GLY A 274 15.01 16.81 13.75
N GLY A 275 14.32 15.76 13.31
CA GLY A 275 13.65 15.70 12.01
C GLY A 275 13.72 14.31 11.40
N ARG A 276 13.98 14.23 10.10
CA ARG A 276 14.08 12.99 9.32
C ARG A 276 15.24 12.11 9.81
N ILE A 277 14.92 10.85 10.13
CA ILE A 277 15.89 9.84 10.59
C ILE A 277 16.93 9.49 9.51
N GLY A 278 16.54 9.47 8.23
CA GLY A 278 17.44 9.18 7.11
C GLY A 278 18.65 10.13 7.02
N PRO A 279 18.43 11.45 6.88
CA PRO A 279 19.47 12.47 6.96
C PRO A 279 20.29 12.39 8.25
N ALA A 280 19.67 12.15 9.39
CA ALA A 280 20.37 12.01 10.67
C ALA A 280 21.39 10.85 10.67
N PHE A 281 21.00 9.69 10.13
CA PHE A 281 21.91 8.55 9.96
C PHE A 281 23.02 8.83 8.95
N ALA A 282 22.75 9.59 7.89
CA ALA A 282 23.76 10.00 6.94
C ALA A 282 24.78 10.95 7.59
N ILE A 283 24.33 11.94 8.37
CA ILE A 283 25.20 12.83 9.15
C ILE A 283 26.00 12.04 10.19
N ASN A 284 25.36 11.11 10.91
CA ASN A 284 26.05 10.20 11.84
C ASN A 284 27.23 9.48 11.17
N ARG A 285 27.02 8.90 9.97
CA ARG A 285 28.09 8.23 9.21
C ARG A 285 29.20 9.19 8.82
N LEU A 286 28.87 10.37 8.30
CA LEU A 286 29.87 11.39 7.93
C LEU A 286 30.78 11.77 9.12
N ILE A 287 30.18 11.97 10.30
CA ILE A 287 30.89 12.26 11.55
C ILE A 287 31.79 11.08 11.95
N ARG A 288 31.24 9.86 11.90
CA ARG A 288 31.91 8.64 12.32
C ARG A 288 33.10 8.28 11.42
N ASP A 289 32.92 8.35 10.11
CA ASP A 289 33.94 8.00 9.11
C ASP A 289 35.15 8.93 9.20
N ARG A 290 34.91 10.21 9.54
CA ARG A 290 35.95 11.21 9.78
C ARG A 290 36.50 11.21 11.21
N LYS A 291 35.98 10.36 12.10
CA LYS A 291 36.40 10.25 13.51
C LYS A 291 36.33 11.60 14.23
N LEU A 292 35.27 12.37 13.98
CA LEU A 292 35.08 13.68 14.59
C LEU A 292 34.55 13.55 16.02
N ALA A 293 34.88 14.52 16.87
CA ALA A 293 34.21 14.70 18.16
C ALA A 293 32.83 15.34 17.94
N THR A 294 31.87 15.04 18.81
CA THR A 294 30.56 15.73 18.84
C THR A 294 30.35 16.45 20.16
N HIS A 295 29.69 17.60 20.06
CA HIS A 295 29.39 18.45 21.20
C HIS A 295 27.96 19.00 21.12
N VAL A 296 27.30 19.16 22.26
CA VAL A 296 26.02 19.86 22.37
C VAL A 296 26.16 20.97 23.41
N GLU A 297 25.96 22.21 22.96
CA GLU A 297 25.99 23.39 23.83
C GLU A 297 24.62 23.69 24.44
N THR A 298 23.54 23.59 23.65
CA THR A 298 22.20 24.02 24.04
C THR A 298 21.21 22.86 24.14
N ALA A 299 20.68 22.38 23.02
CA ALA A 299 19.73 21.28 22.98
C ALA A 299 19.80 20.52 21.66
N CYS A 300 19.76 19.20 21.73
CA CYS A 300 19.75 18.31 20.58
C CYS A 300 18.79 17.14 20.87
N ALA A 301 17.65 17.11 20.19
CA ALA A 301 16.57 16.16 20.46
C ALA A 301 16.26 15.26 19.27
N SER A 302 15.58 14.14 19.53
CA SER A 302 15.07 13.23 18.51
C SER A 302 16.18 12.80 17.53
N ALA A 303 15.98 12.94 16.22
CA ALA A 303 16.96 12.61 15.20
C ALA A 303 18.31 13.36 15.34
N CYS A 304 18.37 14.53 15.99
CA CYS A 304 19.64 15.18 16.29
C CYS A 304 20.57 14.28 17.13
N THR A 305 19.99 13.52 18.07
CA THR A 305 20.75 12.58 18.91
C THR A 305 21.39 11.45 18.08
N ILE A 306 20.78 11.07 16.95
CA ILE A 306 21.35 10.08 16.04
C ILE A 306 22.63 10.64 15.43
N ALA A 307 22.63 11.86 14.91
CA ALA A 307 23.84 12.51 14.40
C ALA A 307 24.91 12.64 15.49
N PHE A 308 24.52 13.06 16.70
CA PHE A 308 25.41 13.21 17.86
C PHE A 308 26.16 11.91 18.21
N LEU A 309 25.48 10.76 18.13
CA LEU A 309 26.07 9.46 18.41
C LEU A 309 27.13 9.02 17.39
N GLY A 310 27.33 9.76 16.29
CA GLY A 310 28.40 9.50 15.31
C GLY A 310 29.78 9.88 15.82
N GLY A 311 29.86 10.71 16.86
CA GLY A 311 31.11 11.17 17.43
C GLY A 311 31.89 10.05 18.13
N ASN A 312 33.21 10.01 17.92
CA ASN A 312 34.08 9.11 18.68
C ASN A 312 34.31 9.58 20.12
N ASP A 313 34.13 10.89 20.34
CA ASP A 313 34.25 11.57 21.60
C ASP A 313 33.07 12.54 21.75
N ARG A 314 32.21 12.27 22.73
CA ARG A 314 30.86 12.84 22.82
C ARG A 314 30.75 13.67 24.08
N SER A 315 30.59 14.98 23.97
CA SER A 315 30.54 15.88 25.11
C SER A 315 29.30 16.75 25.13
N ILE A 316 28.91 17.22 26.30
CA ILE A 316 27.77 18.12 26.49
C ILE A 316 28.15 19.24 27.44
N ALA A 317 27.64 20.46 27.20
CA ALA A 317 27.78 21.56 28.14
C ALA A 317 26.98 21.26 29.43
N SER A 318 27.35 21.91 30.54
CA SER A 318 26.67 21.76 31.83
C SER A 318 25.18 22.11 31.79
N THR A 319 24.77 23.01 30.90
CA THR A 319 23.38 23.42 30.63
C THR A 319 22.77 22.76 29.38
N GLY A 320 23.55 21.96 28.67
CA GLY A 320 23.14 21.30 27.44
C GLY A 320 22.13 20.18 27.68
N ARG A 321 21.25 19.93 26.71
CA ARG A 321 20.19 18.91 26.80
C ARG A 321 20.23 17.95 25.61
N LEU A 322 20.08 16.65 25.89
CA LEU A 322 19.78 15.63 24.88
C LEU A 322 18.37 15.09 25.11
N GLY A 323 17.58 14.97 24.05
CA GLY A 323 16.19 14.52 24.13
C GLY A 323 15.95 13.24 23.32
N PHE A 324 15.32 12.23 23.93
CA PHE A 324 15.09 10.93 23.32
C PHE A 324 13.61 10.56 23.36
N HIS A 325 13.13 9.95 22.28
CA HIS A 325 11.83 9.30 22.18
C HIS A 325 11.84 8.29 21.02
N GLN A 326 10.78 7.49 20.92
CA GLN A 326 10.61 6.58 19.79
C GLN A 326 10.26 7.32 18.49
N GLY A 327 10.62 6.75 17.34
CA GLY A 327 10.20 7.28 16.05
C GLY A 327 8.70 7.09 15.81
N SER A 328 8.13 8.00 15.03
CA SER A 328 6.77 7.94 14.52
C SER A 328 6.75 8.31 13.03
N PHE A 329 5.65 7.98 12.36
CA PHE A 329 5.34 8.45 11.02
C PHE A 329 3.83 8.70 10.93
N PRO A 330 3.36 9.86 10.43
CA PRO A 330 1.94 10.14 10.29
C PRO A 330 1.17 9.02 9.58
N GLY A 331 0.09 8.54 10.19
CA GLY A 331 -0.72 7.43 9.66
C GLY A 331 -0.22 6.02 9.96
N LEU A 332 0.95 5.87 10.59
CA LEU A 332 1.45 4.59 11.11
C LEU A 332 1.19 4.45 12.62
N GLY A 333 0.74 3.28 13.03
CA GLY A 333 0.52 2.94 14.44
C GLY A 333 1.72 2.25 15.06
N ALA A 334 1.63 1.96 16.37
CA ALA A 334 2.70 1.31 17.13
C ALA A 334 3.15 -0.04 16.51
N ASN A 335 2.22 -0.82 15.96
CA ASN A 335 2.55 -2.11 15.34
C ASN A 335 3.34 -1.95 14.04
N ASP A 336 3.04 -0.92 13.24
CA ASP A 336 3.78 -0.64 12.00
C ASP A 336 5.19 -0.12 12.31
N MET A 337 5.33 0.67 13.38
CA MET A 337 6.60 1.23 13.82
C MET A 337 7.46 0.26 14.65
N TYR A 338 6.91 -0.89 15.06
CA TYR A 338 7.56 -1.81 15.99
C TYR A 338 8.96 -2.24 15.55
N GLU A 339 9.09 -2.68 14.30
CA GLU A 339 10.35 -3.14 13.74
C GLU A 339 11.37 -1.99 13.61
N SER A 340 10.93 -0.82 13.13
CA SER A 340 11.75 0.38 13.01
C SER A 340 12.29 0.85 14.38
N ASN A 341 11.43 0.89 15.41
CA ASN A 341 11.83 1.29 16.76
C ASN A 341 12.72 0.23 17.43
N ARG A 342 12.51 -1.06 17.15
CA ARG A 342 13.41 -2.13 17.56
C ARG A 342 14.80 -1.98 16.95
N ASP A 343 14.89 -1.61 15.68
CA ASP A 343 16.16 -1.37 15.00
C ASP A 343 16.84 -0.09 15.50
N MET A 344 16.07 0.97 15.83
CA MET A 344 16.60 2.15 16.51
C MET A 344 17.22 1.79 17.86
N ARG A 345 16.54 0.95 18.67
CA ARG A 345 17.11 0.46 19.94
C ARG A 345 18.42 -0.30 19.72
N ARG A 346 18.49 -1.15 18.69
CA ARG A 346 19.72 -1.88 18.32
C ARG A 346 20.83 -0.91 17.92
N PHE A 347 20.50 0.13 17.15
CA PHE A 347 21.46 1.17 16.78
C PHE A 347 22.02 1.93 17.99
N LEU A 348 21.18 2.32 18.95
CA LEU A 348 21.64 2.98 20.18
C LEU A 348 22.67 2.11 20.92
N ILE A 349 22.36 0.82 21.09
CA ILE A 349 23.25 -0.16 21.72
C ILE A 349 24.55 -0.32 20.92
N ALA A 350 24.46 -0.44 19.59
CA ALA A 350 25.62 -0.53 18.71
C ALA A 350 26.49 0.76 18.71
N SER A 351 25.91 1.89 19.12
CA SER A 351 26.60 3.17 19.34
C SER A 351 27.19 3.30 20.76
N GLY A 352 27.21 2.21 21.53
CA GLY A 352 27.82 2.13 22.86
C GLY A 352 26.93 2.60 24.00
N VAL A 353 25.67 2.97 23.72
CA VAL A 353 24.67 3.33 24.75
C VAL A 353 24.25 2.08 25.51
N THR A 354 24.01 2.18 26.81
CA THR A 354 23.61 1.02 27.61
C THR A 354 22.23 0.49 27.19
N PRO A 355 21.97 -0.83 27.27
CA PRO A 355 20.67 -1.39 26.92
C PRO A 355 19.49 -0.79 27.71
N ALA A 356 19.69 -0.47 28.99
CA ALA A 356 18.66 0.13 29.84
C ALA A 356 18.30 1.55 29.37
N PHE A 357 19.30 2.37 29.02
CA PHE A 357 19.08 3.70 28.48
C PHE A 357 18.38 3.61 27.11
N ALA A 358 18.86 2.72 26.23
CA ALA A 358 18.27 2.52 24.90
C ALA A 358 16.81 2.04 24.98
N THR A 359 16.47 1.17 25.93
CA THR A 359 15.08 0.77 26.19
C THR A 359 14.25 1.99 26.62
N ARG A 360 14.68 2.76 27.62
CA ARG A 360 13.92 3.94 28.09
C ARG A 360 13.73 5.00 26.99
N ALA A 361 14.74 5.21 26.15
CA ALA A 361 14.65 6.10 25.00
C ALA A 361 13.54 5.70 24.03
N ILE A 362 13.39 4.40 23.75
CA ILE A 362 12.40 3.86 22.80
C ILE A 362 11.04 3.57 23.44
N ASP A 363 10.98 3.42 24.77
CA ASP A 363 9.71 3.31 25.49
C ASP A 363 9.04 4.68 25.69
N THR A 364 9.77 5.78 25.49
CA THR A 364 9.22 7.13 25.57
C THR A 364 8.27 7.39 24.38
N PRO A 365 7.01 7.81 24.62
CA PRO A 365 6.03 8.08 23.57
C PRO A 365 6.53 9.08 22.51
N PRO A 366 6.07 9.00 21.26
CA PRO A 366 6.55 9.87 20.18
C PRO A 366 6.10 11.33 20.33
N ASP A 367 5.08 11.61 21.14
CA ASP A 367 4.56 12.93 21.50
C ASP A 367 5.18 13.49 22.79
N GLU A 368 6.12 12.76 23.40
CA GLU A 368 6.90 13.18 24.56
C GLU A 368 8.39 13.24 24.23
N ILE A 369 9.18 13.92 25.07
CA ILE A 369 10.63 13.92 24.97
C ILE A 369 11.23 13.67 26.35
N TRP A 370 11.86 12.50 26.52
CA TRP A 370 12.66 12.23 27.71
C TRP A 370 13.98 12.99 27.61
N THR A 371 14.21 13.89 28.55
CA THR A 371 15.45 14.66 28.68
C THR A 371 16.22 14.17 29.91
N PRO A 372 17.21 13.27 29.75
CA PRO A 372 18.00 12.77 30.86
C PRO A 372 18.91 13.85 31.44
N SER A 373 19.18 13.75 32.74
CA SER A 373 20.21 14.54 33.41
C SER A 373 21.61 14.25 32.86
N PRO A 374 22.58 15.18 33.01
CA PRO A 374 23.97 14.92 32.62
C PRO A 374 24.57 13.66 33.26
N GLN A 375 24.17 13.32 34.49
CA GLN A 375 24.59 12.09 35.16
C GLN A 375 23.98 10.84 34.52
N GLU A 376 22.71 10.87 34.13
CA GLU A 376 22.07 9.78 33.38
C GLU A 376 22.71 9.59 32.00
N LEU A 377 23.13 10.68 31.33
CA LEU A 377 23.84 10.62 30.05
C LEU A 377 25.21 9.94 30.18
N LEU A 378 25.95 10.22 31.26
CA LEU A 378 27.22 9.55 31.56
C LEU A 378 27.00 8.07 31.90
N ALA A 379 26.06 7.77 32.80
CA ALA A 379 25.74 6.39 33.20
C ALA A 379 25.21 5.55 32.02
N GLY A 380 24.44 6.18 31.14
CA GLY A 380 23.94 5.61 29.89
C GLY A 380 24.99 5.45 28.80
N LYS A 381 26.22 5.94 29.01
CA LYS A 381 27.30 6.00 28.01
C LYS A 381 26.87 6.71 26.72
N VAL A 382 26.03 7.74 26.84
CA VAL A 382 25.65 8.62 25.72
C VAL A 382 26.74 9.67 25.51
N VAL A 383 27.29 10.21 26.59
CA VAL A 383 28.41 11.16 26.58
C VAL A 383 29.62 10.57 27.29
N SER A 384 30.82 10.97 26.90
CA SER A 384 32.10 10.64 27.55
C SER A 384 32.45 11.64 28.65
N ARG A 385 32.00 12.90 28.54
CA ARG A 385 32.26 13.96 29.52
C ARG A 385 31.21 15.06 29.50
N ILE A 386 31.18 15.82 30.59
CA ILE A 386 30.44 17.08 30.72
C ILE A 386 31.47 18.20 30.75
N ASN A 387 31.36 19.15 29.82
CA ASN A 387 32.19 20.35 29.81
C ASN A 387 31.55 21.36 30.77
N ARG A 388 32.33 21.84 31.74
CA ARG A 388 31.87 22.82 32.73
C ARG A 388 31.98 24.23 32.21
#